data_AF-A0A7S0TG01-F1
#
_entry.id   AF-A0A7S0TG01-F1
#
_cell.length_a   1.000
_cell.length_b   1.000
_cell.length_c   1.000
_cell.angle_alpha   90.00
_cell.angle_beta   90.00
_cell.angle_gamma   90.00
#
_symmetry.space_group_name_H-M   'P 1'
#
loop_
_entity.id
_entity.type
_entity.pdbx_description
1 polymer ?
#
loop_
_entity_poly.entity_id
_entity_poly.type
_entity_poly.pdbx_seq_one_letter_code
_entity_poly.pdbx_strand_id
1 'polypeptide(L)'
;AAANYKDTKGPNSADYGQVLSMIGTVLGTMGLYSEAVERYEEAVEVKRKAFGDCHIEVANTLRNIAVCRGQTGDTEDAAQDLKQAHAIYTKVGATSENAQQVAAL
;
A
#
# COMPACT_ATOMS: atom_id res chain seq x y z
N ALA A 1 20.52 3.63 8.51
CA ALA A 1 20.77 2.27 9.03
C ALA A 1 19.69 1.93 10.05
N ALA A 2 18.91 0.89 9.76
CA ALA A 2 18.07 0.11 10.69
C ALA A 2 16.95 0.80 11.47
N ALA A 3 15.87 1.20 10.77
CA ALA A 3 14.55 1.23 11.40
C ALA A 3 14.06 -0.22 11.56
N ASN A 4 14.32 -0.82 12.72
CA ASN A 4 13.62 -1.97 13.31
C ASN A 4 13.28 -3.17 12.38
N TYR A 5 14.28 -3.79 11.75
CA TYR A 5 14.13 -5.05 10.99
C TYR A 5 13.93 -6.32 11.85
N LYS A 6 13.60 -6.20 13.15
CA LYS A 6 13.68 -7.32 14.10
C LYS A 6 12.36 -7.84 14.65
N ASP A 7 11.23 -7.26 14.28
CA ASP A 7 9.93 -7.85 14.60
C ASP A 7 9.33 -8.54 13.37
N THR A 8 9.91 -9.69 13.02
CA THR A 8 9.43 -10.53 11.92
C THR A 8 8.21 -11.37 12.32
N LYS A 9 7.78 -11.31 13.58
CA LYS A 9 6.67 -12.10 14.11
C LYS A 9 5.83 -11.27 15.08
N GLY A 10 4.82 -10.60 14.55
CA GLY A 10 3.85 -9.84 15.35
C GLY A 10 2.97 -8.97 14.47
N PRO A 11 1.95 -8.30 15.06
CA PRO A 11 1.01 -7.42 14.35
C PRO A 11 1.65 -6.16 13.71
N ASN A 12 2.98 -6.06 13.68
CA ASN A 12 3.73 -4.96 13.05
C ASN A 12 4.71 -5.45 11.97
N SER A 13 4.69 -6.74 11.61
CA SER A 13 5.58 -7.26 10.56
C SER A 13 5.04 -6.98 9.16
N ALA A 14 5.93 -6.91 8.17
CA ALA A 14 5.55 -6.81 6.76
C ALA A 14 4.56 -7.93 6.34
N ASP A 15 4.78 -9.14 6.85
CA ASP A 15 3.90 -10.29 6.59
C ASP A 15 2.49 -10.08 7.16
N TYR A 16 2.38 -9.45 8.35
CA TYR A 16 1.09 -9.10 8.92
C TYR A 16 0.33 -8.10 8.04
N GLY A 17 1.00 -7.06 7.55
CA GLY A 17 0.43 -6.12 6.58
C GLY A 17 0.00 -6.80 5.28
N GLN A 18 0.70 -7.85 4.86
CA GLN A 18 0.32 -8.64 3.70
C GLN A 18 -0.94 -9.47 3.95
N VAL A 19 -1.03 -10.13 5.12
CA VAL A 19 -2.24 -10.87 5.52
C VAL A 19 -3.45 -9.93 5.59
N LEU A 20 -3.31 -8.75 6.18
CA LEU A 20 -4.38 -7.74 6.20
C LEU A 20 -4.83 -7.34 4.79
N SER A 21 -3.90 -7.15 3.85
CA SER A 21 -4.22 -6.86 2.45
C SER A 21 -4.99 -8.03 1.79
N MET A 22 -4.64 -9.26 2.12
CA MET A 22 -5.35 -10.45 1.62
C MET A 22 -6.76 -10.54 2.21
N ILE A 23 -6.94 -10.24 3.50
CA ILE A 23 -8.26 -10.19 4.14
C ILE A 23 -9.11 -9.10 3.47
N GLY A 24 -8.56 -7.89 3.26
CA GLY A 24 -9.25 -6.82 2.53
C GLY A 24 -9.65 -7.24 1.11
N THR A 25 -8.81 -8.02 0.43
CA THR A 25 -9.13 -8.56 -0.91
C THR A 25 -10.33 -9.50 -0.85
N VAL A 26 -10.33 -10.44 0.09
CA VAL A 26 -11.44 -11.38 0.26
C VAL A 26 -12.74 -10.64 0.62
N LEU A 27 -12.69 -9.70 1.55
CA LEU A 27 -13.85 -8.88 1.91
C LEU A 27 -14.41 -8.09 0.72
N GLY A 28 -13.53 -7.48 -0.09
CA GLY A 28 -13.92 -6.79 -1.31
C GLY A 28 -14.60 -7.73 -2.33
N THR A 29 -14.10 -8.96 -2.50
CA THR A 29 -14.76 -9.96 -3.36
C THR A 29 -16.13 -10.42 -2.84
N MET A 30 -16.36 -10.31 -1.53
CA MET A 30 -17.64 -10.60 -0.89
C MET A 30 -18.61 -9.39 -0.94
N GLY A 31 -18.19 -8.24 -1.46
CA GLY A 31 -18.96 -7.00 -1.47
C GLY A 31 -18.96 -6.25 -0.13
N LEU A 32 -18.15 -6.69 0.83
CA LEU A 32 -17.97 -6.06 2.14
C LEU A 32 -16.91 -4.95 2.04
N TYR A 33 -17.25 -3.90 1.30
CA TYR A 33 -16.29 -2.88 0.89
C TYR A 33 -15.81 -2.01 2.05
N SER A 34 -16.68 -1.67 3.00
CA SER A 34 -16.29 -0.87 4.17
C SER A 34 -15.30 -1.63 5.06
N GLU A 35 -15.58 -2.90 5.35
CA GLU A 35 -14.69 -3.77 6.12
C GLU A 35 -13.38 -4.02 5.37
N ALA A 36 -13.42 -4.11 4.03
CA ALA A 36 -12.22 -4.21 3.21
C ALA A 36 -11.32 -2.97 3.35
N VAL A 37 -11.92 -1.76 3.29
CA VAL A 37 -11.19 -0.50 3.46
C VAL A 37 -10.48 -0.46 4.81
N GLU A 38 -11.16 -0.81 5.90
CA GLU A 38 -10.52 -0.83 7.23
C GLU A 38 -9.29 -1.75 7.27
N ARG A 39 -9.38 -2.98 6.71
CA ARG A 39 -8.25 -3.91 6.69
C ARG A 39 -7.10 -3.40 5.83
N TYR A 40 -7.40 -2.73 4.72
CA TYR A 40 -6.38 -2.12 3.89
C TYR A 40 -5.72 -0.91 4.54
N GLU A 41 -6.45 -0.09 5.29
CA GLU A 41 -5.89 1.04 6.04
C GLU A 41 -4.90 0.56 7.11
N GLU A 42 -5.27 -0.47 7.87
CA GLU A 42 -4.34 -1.14 8.80
C GLU A 42 -3.11 -1.69 8.06
N ALA A 43 -3.31 -2.31 6.89
CA ALA A 43 -2.21 -2.80 6.07
C ALA A 43 -1.28 -1.68 5.59
N VAL A 44 -1.82 -0.52 5.21
CA VAL A 44 -1.04 0.66 4.81
C VAL A 44 -0.16 1.13 5.96
N GLU A 45 -0.69 1.23 7.18
CA GLU A 45 0.10 1.64 8.34
C GLU A 45 1.28 0.69 8.62
N VAL A 46 1.01 -0.62 8.60
CA VAL A 46 2.04 -1.64 8.82
C VAL A 46 3.08 -1.61 7.71
N LYS A 47 2.66 -1.52 6.44
CA LYS A 47 3.55 -1.47 5.29
C LYS A 47 4.40 -0.19 5.26
N ARG A 48 3.84 0.96 5.65
CA ARG A 48 4.60 2.22 5.81
C ARG A 48 5.67 2.09 6.89
N LYS A 49 5.35 1.51 8.04
CA LYS A 49 6.33 1.27 9.12
C LYS A 49 7.44 0.31 8.69
N ALA A 50 7.10 -0.75 7.94
CA ALA A 50 8.03 -1.78 7.53
C ALA A 50 8.95 -1.36 6.38
N PHE A 51 8.41 -0.65 5.37
CA PHE A 51 9.11 -0.37 4.11
C PHE A 51 9.38 1.11 3.86
N GLY A 52 8.72 2.00 4.60
CA GLY A 52 8.68 3.44 4.35
C GLY A 52 7.51 3.86 3.46
N ASP A 53 7.22 5.17 3.45
CA ASP A 53 6.03 5.72 2.80
C ASP A 53 6.04 5.65 1.27
N CYS A 54 7.23 5.57 0.66
CA CYS A 54 7.42 5.54 -0.79
C CYS A 54 7.67 4.13 -1.34
N HIS A 55 7.12 3.09 -0.70
CA HIS A 55 7.28 1.72 -1.16
C HIS A 55 6.13 1.26 -2.07
N ILE A 56 6.45 0.42 -3.06
CA ILE A 56 5.49 -0.08 -4.06
C ILE A 56 4.27 -0.79 -3.42
N GLU A 57 4.51 -1.50 -2.31
CA GLU A 57 3.44 -2.20 -1.58
C GLU A 57 2.45 -1.27 -0.89
N VAL A 58 2.88 -0.06 -0.50
CA VAL A 58 1.98 0.97 0.01
C VAL A 58 1.08 1.48 -1.13
N ALA A 59 1.66 1.73 -2.31
CA ALA A 59 0.91 2.15 -3.50
C ALA A 59 -0.13 1.12 -3.96
N ASN A 60 0.25 -0.16 -4.00
CA ASN A 60 -0.65 -1.27 -4.35
C ASN A 60 -1.85 -1.32 -3.40
N THR A 61 -1.61 -1.14 -2.11
CA THR A 61 -2.65 -1.20 -1.08
C THR A 61 -3.59 0.02 -1.17
N LEU A 62 -3.05 1.24 -1.35
CA LEU A 62 -3.84 2.46 -1.57
C LEU A 62 -4.74 2.35 -2.80
N ARG A 63 -4.24 1.79 -3.91
CA ARG A 63 -5.06 1.55 -5.11
C ARG A 63 -6.24 0.62 -4.79
N ASN A 64 -6.04 -0.40 -3.96
CA ASN A 64 -7.12 -1.31 -3.60
C ASN A 64 -8.17 -0.63 -2.69
N ILE A 65 -7.75 0.25 -1.76
CA ILE A 65 -8.66 1.10 -0.98
C ILE A 65 -9.53 1.93 -1.93
N ALA A 66 -8.92 2.59 -2.91
CA ALA A 66 -9.65 3.41 -3.87
C ALA A 66 -10.72 2.63 -4.63
N VAL A 67 -10.42 1.40 -5.02
CA VAL A 67 -11.40 0.52 -5.69
C VAL A 67 -12.58 0.25 -4.76
N CYS A 68 -12.34 -0.11 -3.49
CA CYS A 68 -13.40 -0.36 -2.54
C CYS A 68 -14.23 0.89 -2.22
N ARG A 69 -13.59 2.05 -2.01
CA ARG A 69 -14.27 3.34 -1.80
C ARG A 69 -15.11 3.77 -3.00
N GLY A 70 -14.64 3.47 -4.22
CA GLY A 70 -15.44 3.68 -5.43
C GLY A 70 -16.75 2.87 -5.46
N GLN A 71 -16.78 1.71 -4.80
CA GLN A 71 -17.99 0.88 -4.69
C GLN A 71 -18.96 1.36 -3.61
N THR A 72 -18.47 2.07 -2.58
CA THR A 72 -19.31 2.65 -1.51
C THR A 72 -19.82 4.06 -1.86
N GLY A 73 -19.29 4.67 -2.91
CA GLY A 73 -19.65 6.03 -3.35
C GLY A 73 -18.71 7.12 -2.83
N ASP A 74 -17.69 6.76 -2.05
CA ASP A 74 -16.67 7.64 -1.47
C ASP A 74 -15.60 8.02 -2.51
N THR A 75 -16.07 8.61 -3.62
CA THR A 75 -15.27 8.88 -4.82
C THR A 75 -14.18 9.93 -4.63
N GLU A 76 -14.37 10.88 -3.72
CA GLU A 76 -13.36 11.90 -3.40
C GLU A 76 -12.15 11.28 -2.70
N ASP A 77 -12.40 10.48 -1.66
CA ASP A 77 -11.36 9.76 -0.93
C ASP A 77 -10.64 8.74 -1.82
N ALA A 78 -11.39 8.01 -2.66
CA ALA A 78 -10.82 7.12 -3.66
C ALA A 78 -9.85 7.85 -4.62
N ALA A 79 -10.21 9.07 -5.06
CA ALA A 79 -9.36 9.87 -5.92
C ALA A 79 -8.08 10.33 -5.19
N GLN A 80 -8.15 10.62 -3.89
CA GLN A 80 -6.96 10.95 -3.09
C GLN A 80 -6.03 9.75 -2.96
N ASP A 81 -6.56 8.56 -2.67
CA ASP A 81 -5.77 7.34 -2.57
C ASP A 81 -5.05 7.02 -3.90
N LEU A 82 -5.73 7.18 -5.04
CA LEU A 82 -5.12 7.00 -6.36
C LEU A 82 -4.04 8.03 -6.64
N LYS A 83 -4.22 9.29 -6.24
CA LYS A 83 -3.17 10.33 -6.36
C LYS A 83 -1.94 9.96 -5.54
N GLN A 84 -2.13 9.48 -4.30
CA GLN A 84 -1.03 9.03 -3.46
C GLN A 84 -0.31 7.81 -4.06
N ALA A 85 -1.06 6.80 -4.51
CA ALA A 85 -0.49 5.63 -5.17
C ALA A 85 0.31 6.01 -6.43
N HIS A 86 -0.24 6.89 -7.27
CA HIS A 86 0.43 7.40 -8.46
C HIS A 86 1.72 8.13 -8.13
N ALA A 87 1.71 9.03 -7.13
CA ALA A 87 2.90 9.75 -6.69
C ALA A 87 4.02 8.79 -6.25
N ILE A 88 3.67 7.70 -5.56
CA ILE A 88 4.63 6.66 -5.17
C ILE A 88 5.15 5.92 -6.41
N TYR A 89 4.28 5.47 -7.33
CA TYR A 89 4.71 4.78 -8.56
C TYR A 89 5.65 5.63 -9.40
N THR A 90 5.33 6.92 -9.59
CA THR A 90 6.19 7.86 -10.31
C THR A 90 7.55 8.00 -9.64
N LYS A 91 7.57 8.15 -8.32
CA LYS A 91 8.81 8.31 -7.58
C LYS A 91 9.69 7.06 -7.70
N VAL A 92 9.12 5.87 -7.45
CA VAL A 92 9.82 4.59 -7.58
C VAL A 92 10.39 4.42 -8.99
N GLY A 93 9.57 4.64 -10.03
CA GLY A 93 9.98 4.57 -11.44
C GLY A 93 11.13 5.51 -11.81
N ALA A 94 11.05 6.78 -11.39
CA ALA A 94 12.11 7.76 -11.60
C ALA A 94 13.42 7.35 -10.91
N THR A 95 13.36 6.78 -9.70
CA THR A 95 14.55 6.24 -9.03
C THR A 95 15.17 5.07 -9.79
N SER A 96 14.36 4.15 -10.33
CA SER A 96 14.89 3.02 -11.11
C SER A 96 15.53 3.46 -12.42
N GLU A 97 14.95 4.45 -13.12
CA GLU A 97 15.49 4.98 -14.37
C GLU A 97 16.81 5.73 -14.12
N ASN A 98 16.88 6.55 -13.07
CA ASN A 98 18.11 7.22 -12.66
C ASN A 98 19.21 6.22 -12.24
N ALA A 99 18.85 5.14 -11.53
CA ALA A 99 19.80 4.11 -11.13
C ALA A 99 20.36 3.33 -12.33
N GLN A 100 19.55 3.08 -13.36
CA GLN A 100 20.00 2.44 -14.60
C GLN A 100 20.93 3.34 -15.42
N GLN A 101 20.67 4.66 -15.47
CA GLN A 101 21.54 5.59 -16.18
C GLN A 101 22.92 5.76 -15.53
N VAL A 102 22.99 5.77 -14.19
CA VAL A 102 24.28 5.88 -13.47
C VAL A 102 25.11 4.59 -13.58
N ALA A 103 24.48 3.42 -13.66
CA ALA A 103 25.17 2.15 -13.84
C ALA A 103 25.72 1.92 -15.27
N ALA A 104 25.33 2.77 -16.23
CA ALA A 104 25.75 2.70 -17.63
C ALA A 104 26.94 3.63 -17.99
N LEU A 105 27.53 4.30 -17.00
CA LEU A 105 28.73 5.15 -17.11
C LEU A 105 29.94 4.46 -16.47
#